data_AF-A0A644Y9A1-F1
#
_entry.id   AF-A0A644Y9A1-F1
#
_cell.length_a   1.000
_cell.length_b   1.000
_cell.length_c   1.000
_cell.angle_alpha   90.00
_cell.angle_beta   90.00
_cell.angle_gamma   90.00
#
_symmetry.space_group_name_H-M   'P 1'
#
loop_
_entity.id
_entity.type
_entity.pdbx_description
1 polymer ?
#
loop_
_entity_poly.entity_id
_entity_poly.type
_entity_poly.pdbx_seq_one_letter_code
_entity_poly.pdbx_strand_id
1 'polypeptide(L)' 'MYFTDGKGETNLKVKPKGYKILWVISGRGDKLSLNEPYGAVKKLSKVEIKEETIDMSDVRDDGYSMNNQAPIF' A
#
# COMPACT_ATOMS: atom_id res chain seq x y z
N MET A 1 -11.71 2.19 6.01
CA MET A 1 -10.79 2.89 5.09
C MET A 1 -9.97 1.81 4.41
N TYR A 2 -9.84 1.82 3.08
CA TYR A 2 -9.15 0.78 2.31
C TYR A 2 -8.01 1.39 1.51
N PHE A 3 -6.85 0.72 1.48
CA PHE A 3 -5.67 1.12 0.71
C PHE A 3 -5.44 0.17 -0.46
N THR A 4 -5.12 0.70 -1.63
CA THR A 4 -4.90 -0.09 -2.85
C THR A 4 -3.96 0.65 -3.81
N ASP A 5 -3.23 -0.11 -4.62
CA ASP A 5 -2.45 0.38 -5.76
C ASP A 5 -3.32 0.63 -7.01
N GLY A 6 -4.63 0.43 -6.89
CA GLY A 6 -5.61 0.61 -7.96
C GLY A 6 -5.83 -0.62 -8.82
N LYS A 7 -5.05 -1.70 -8.65
CA LYS A 7 -5.19 -2.95 -9.41
C LYS A 7 -5.95 -4.00 -8.60
N GLY A 8 -6.80 -4.79 -9.26
CA GLY A 8 -7.51 -5.88 -8.59
C GLY A 8 -8.83 -6.24 -9.26
N GLU A 9 -9.75 -6.75 -8.44
CA GLU A 9 -11.06 -7.22 -8.89
C GLU A 9 -11.92 -6.06 -9.44
N THR A 10 -12.73 -6.36 -10.47
CA THR A 10 -13.64 -5.39 -11.10
C THR A 10 -14.89 -5.13 -10.27
N ASN A 11 -15.25 -6.07 -9.38
CA ASN A 11 -16.42 -6.00 -8.52
C ASN A 11 -16.10 -6.57 -7.14
N LEU A 12 -16.71 -6.00 -6.09
CA LEU A 12 -16.60 -6.54 -4.74
C LEU A 12 -17.48 -7.78 -4.58
N LYS A 13 -16.89 -8.88 -4.09
CA LYS A 13 -17.63 -10.10 -3.73
C LYS A 13 -18.63 -9.89 -2.59
N VAL A 14 -18.33 -8.95 -1.69
CA VAL A 14 -19.18 -8.64 -0.54
C VAL A 14 -19.49 -7.16 -0.54
N LYS A 15 -20.79 -6.83 -0.47
CA LYS A 15 -21.24 -5.44 -0.34
C LYS A 15 -21.01 -4.96 1.10
N PRO A 16 -20.23 -3.89 1.30
CA PRO A 16 -20.01 -3.33 2.63
C PRO A 16 -21.31 -2.72 3.18
N LYS A 17 -21.56 -2.87 4.50
CA LYS A 17 -22.79 -2.42 5.18
C LYS A 17 -22.46 -1.51 6.37
N GLY A 18 -23.25 -0.45 6.56
CA GLY A 18 -23.29 0.34 7.79
C GLY A 18 -22.23 1.44 7.96
N TYR A 19 -21.09 1.38 7.27
CA TYR A 19 -19.99 2.33 7.46
C TYR A 19 -19.69 3.17 6.22
N LYS A 20 -19.28 4.42 6.45
CA LYS A 20 -18.71 5.27 5.39
C LYS A 20 -17.39 4.69 4.92
N ILE A 21 -17.21 4.63 3.62
CA ILE A 21 -16.03 4.04 2.98
C ILE A 21 -15.20 5.14 2.36
N LEU A 22 -13.90 5.01 2.55
CA LEU A 22 -12.88 5.83 1.92
C LEU A 22 -11.84 4.89 1.32
N TRP A 23 -11.67 4.96 0.01
CA TRP A 23 -10.60 4.33 -0.74
C TRP A 23 -9.43 5.29 -0.86
N VAL A 24 -8.23 4.81 -0.58
CA VAL A 24 -7.01 5.57 -0.73
C VAL A 24 -6.15 4.87 -1.77
N ILE A 25 -5.95 5.52 -2.92
CA ILE A 25 -5.07 5.02 -3.99
C ILE A 25 -3.67 5.56 -3.75
N SER A 26 -2.73 4.66 -3.46
CA SER A 26 -1.32 4.97 -3.21
C SER A 26 -0.45 4.46 -4.36
N GLY A 27 0.54 5.27 -4.80
CA GLY A 27 1.56 4.85 -5.76
C GLY A 27 1.35 5.34 -7.19
N ARG A 28 1.95 4.64 -8.17
CA ARG A 28 1.92 4.99 -9.62
C ARG A 28 0.60 4.62 -10.30
N GLY A 29 -0.31 3.93 -9.61
CA GLY A 29 -1.62 3.57 -10.14
C GLY A 29 -2.53 4.79 -10.29
N ASP A 30 -3.16 4.92 -11.45
CA ASP A 30 -3.99 6.10 -11.75
C ASP A 30 -5.44 5.95 -11.34
N LYS A 31 -5.97 4.72 -11.34
CA LYS A 31 -7.40 4.43 -11.25
C LYS A 31 -7.66 3.21 -10.37
N LEU A 32 -8.80 3.20 -9.70
CA LEU A 32 -9.33 2.05 -8.98
C LEU A 32 -9.96 1.07 -9.98
N SER A 33 -9.64 -0.22 -9.88
CA SER A 33 -10.16 -1.26 -10.80
C SER A 33 -11.65 -1.57 -10.62
N LEU A 34 -12.25 -1.16 -9.50
CA LEU A 34 -13.68 -1.35 -9.26
C LEU A 34 -14.51 -0.47 -10.20
N ASN A 35 -15.43 -1.10 -10.93
CA ASN A 35 -16.38 -0.39 -11.78
C ASN A 35 -17.32 0.51 -10.96
N GLU A 36 -17.78 -0.02 -9.82
CA GLU A 36 -18.69 0.68 -8.90
C GLU A 36 -18.07 0.72 -7.48
N PRO A 37 -17.22 1.72 -7.18
CA PRO A 37 -16.65 1.86 -5.86
C PRO A 37 -17.68 2.41 -4.85
N TYR A 38 -17.76 1.79 -3.68
CA TYR A 38 -18.60 2.27 -2.59
C TYR A 38 -17.85 3.37 -1.81
N GLY A 39 -18.50 4.52 -1.60
CA GLY A 39 -17.93 5.63 -0.83
C GLY A 39 -16.97 6.51 -1.62
N ALA A 40 -16.18 7.32 -0.91
CA ALA A 40 -15.28 8.29 -1.53
C ALA A 40 -13.96 7.64 -1.99
N VAL A 41 -13.42 8.09 -3.12
CA VAL A 41 -12.10 7.67 -3.61
C VAL A 41 -11.14 8.85 -3.52
N LYS A 42 -10.06 8.71 -2.77
CA LYS A 42 -8.99 9.70 -2.61
C LYS A 42 -7.71 9.16 -3.21
N LYS A 43 -7.28 9.78 -4.31
CA LYS A 43 -5.92 9.58 -4.82
C LYS A 43 -4.96 10.44 -4.01
N LEU A 44 -3.87 9.85 -3.53
CA LEU A 44 -2.79 10.62 -2.94
C LEU A 44 -2.02 11.33 -4.06
N SER A 45 -1.64 12.58 -3.82
CA SER A 45 -0.81 13.34 -4.73
C SER A 45 0.48 12.56 -5.01
N LYS A 46 0.93 12.54 -6.26
CA LYS A 46 2.24 11.96 -6.61
C LYS A 46 3.29 12.77 -5.86
N VAL A 47 3.83 12.21 -4.79
CA VAL A 47 5.08 12.71 -4.21
C VAL A 47 6.13 12.40 -5.26
N GLU A 48 6.88 13.42 -5.68
CA GLU A 48 8.07 13.19 -6.50
C GLU A 48 8.97 12.24 -5.72
N ILE A 49 9.00 10.98 -6.16
CA ILE A 49 10.00 10.04 -5.70
C ILE A 49 11.27 10.57 -6.31
N LYS A 50 12.05 11.32 -5.52
CA LYS A 50 13.47 11.46 -5.79
C LYS A 50 13.98 10.04 -5.73
N GLU A 51 14.24 9.45 -6.89
CA GLU A 51 15.04 8.22 -6.91
C GLU A 51 16.43 8.67 -6.45
N GLU A 52 16.62 8.67 -5.13
CA GLU A 52 17.94 8.58 -4.55
C GLU A 52 18.45 7.23 -5.07
N THR A 53 19.16 7.28 -6.19
CA THR A 53 20.00 6.17 -6.61
C THR A 53 20.94 5.95 -5.45
N ILE A 54 20.63 4.96 -4.61
CA ILE A 54 21.51 4.55 -3.53
C ILE A 54 22.74 4.02 -4.26
N ASP A 55 23.80 4.82 -4.30
CA ASP A 55 25.08 4.36 -4.78
C ASP A 55 25.48 3.20 -3.88
N MET A 56 25.70 2.01 -4.46
CA MET A 56 26.01 0.79 -3.71
C MET A 56 27.29 0.92 -2.86
N SER A 57 28.04 2.02 -3.03
CA SER A 57 29.17 2.41 -2.18
C SER A 57 28.79 2.75 -0.73
N ASP A 58 27.52 3.07 -0.43
CA ASP A 58 27.06 3.48 0.91
C ASP A 58 26.37 2.35 1.71
N VAL A 59 26.24 1.16 1.11
CA VAL A 59 25.72 -0.03 1.80
C VAL A 59 26.87 -0.75 2.47
N ARG A 60 27.07 -0.51 3.77
CA ARG A 60 27.93 -1.36 4.60
C ARG A 60 27.19 -2.66 4.89
N ASP A 61 27.82 -3.79 4.57
CA ASP A 61 27.34 -5.16 4.85
C ASP A 61 27.69 -5.60 6.29
N ASP A 62 27.62 -4.69 7.27
CA ASP A 62 27.77 -5.03 8.69
C ASP A 62 26.41 -5.42 9.29
N GLY A 63 25.75 -6.39 8.63
CA GLY A 63 24.49 -6.95 9.05
C GLY A 63 24.58 -7.67 10.39
N TYR A 64 24.11 -7.04 11.47
CA TYR A 64 23.79 -7.70 12.73
C TYR A 64 22.32 -8.12 12.74
N SER A 65 22.06 -9.43 12.75
CA SER A 65 20.72 -10.02 12.91
C SER A 65 20.52 -10.48 14.35
N MET A 66 19.63 -9.83 15.11
CA MET A 66 19.17 -10.27 16.42
C MET A 66 17.75 -10.81 16.32
N ASN A 67 17.60 -12.12 16.07
CA ASN A 67 16.33 -12.80 16.27
C ASN A 67 16.29 -13.33 17.71
N ASN A 68 15.71 -12.56 18.64
CA ASN A 68 15.48 -13.02 20.00
C ASN A 68 14.14 -13.77 20.06
N GLN A 69 14.13 -15.07 19.74
CA GLN A 69 12.97 -15.92 20.02
C GLN A 69 13.01 -16.37 21.47
N ALA A 70 12.04 -15.94 22.27
CA ALA A 70 11.84 -16.50 23.60
C ALA A 70 11.45 -17.98 23.48
N PRO A 71 12.02 -18.88 24.30
CA PRO A 71 11.61 -20.28 24.30
C PRO A 71 10.16 -20.38 24.81
N ILE A 72 9.32 -21.09 24.05
CA ILE A 72 8.03 -21.55 24.52
C ILE A 72 8.27 -22.69 25.53
N PHE A 73 7.96 -22.43 26.80
CA PHE A 73 7.69 -23.45 27.82
C PHE A 73 6.31 -23.20 28.41
#